data_AF-A0AAP0KDK1-F1
#
_entry.id   AF-A0AAP0KDK1-F1
#
_cell.length_a   1.000
_cell.length_b   1.000
_cell.length_c   1.000
_cell.angle_alpha   90.00
_cell.angle_beta   90.00
_cell.angle_gamma   90.00
#
_symmetry.space_group_name_H-M   'P 1'
#
loop_
_entity.id
_entity.type
_entity.pdbx_description
1 polymer ?
#
loop_
_entity_poly.entity_id
_entity_poly.type
_entity_poly.pdbx_seq_one_letter_code
_entity_poly.pdbx_strand_id
1 'polypeptide(L)'
;MAISSSFSFPQSISLFSNHFNGGHKGGGAKNHLSTSCRFRACSDVPDFLSADWLESRRKRPFGPRLNFSAEEAIQHQLDALKYNDQPRQDYGVEVMYRFAGFDPFERSTYFGPFFDLGQFERFRRIFHHSTYRVLLGHKDRKILSSLWVKEDRFKQRIWIQGSRPDEEEVFQFTMVQRVGGSWDGYWLTESLLHDGDGFSGGVAY
;
A
#
# COMPACT_ATOMS: atom_id res chain seq x y z
N MET A 1 -22.21 45.34 -13.50
CA MET A 1 -22.24 44.66 -14.81
C MET A 1 -21.71 43.25 -14.59
N ALA A 2 -22.54 42.24 -14.87
CA ALA A 2 -22.22 40.82 -14.75
C ALA A 2 -22.08 40.23 -16.16
N ILE A 3 -21.01 39.48 -16.42
CA ILE A 3 -20.76 38.44 -17.45
C ILE A 3 -19.23 38.24 -17.49
N SER A 4 -18.62 37.07 -17.66
CA SER A 4 -19.00 35.67 -17.58
C SER A 4 -17.68 34.92 -17.88
N SER A 5 -17.16 34.10 -16.97
CA SER A 5 -16.00 33.23 -17.26
C SER A 5 -16.47 31.79 -17.33
N SER A 6 -16.55 31.28 -18.55
CA SER A 6 -16.86 29.88 -18.86
C SER A 6 -15.67 29.00 -18.50
N PHE A 7 -15.85 28.11 -17.52
CA PHE A 7 -14.95 27.01 -17.21
C PHE A 7 -15.20 25.85 -18.18
N SER A 8 -14.17 25.49 -18.94
CA SER A 8 -14.17 24.31 -19.81
C SER A 8 -13.66 23.10 -19.03
N PHE A 9 -14.51 22.09 -18.83
CA PHE A 9 -14.12 20.78 -18.32
C PHE A 9 -13.52 19.92 -19.44
N PRO A 10 -12.38 19.22 -19.24
CA PRO A 10 -11.98 18.15 -20.15
C PRO A 10 -12.78 16.88 -19.85
N GLN A 11 -13.39 16.35 -20.91
CA GLN A 11 -14.24 15.18 -20.92
C GLN A 11 -13.46 13.88 -20.74
N SER A 12 -14.09 12.95 -20.01
CA SER A 12 -13.68 11.57 -19.79
C SER A 12 -13.51 10.78 -21.08
N ILE A 13 -12.38 10.06 -21.21
CA ILE A 13 -12.18 9.06 -22.26
C ILE A 13 -12.62 7.70 -21.71
N SER A 14 -13.85 7.30 -22.02
CA SER A 14 -14.33 5.93 -21.86
C SER A 14 -14.04 5.14 -23.14
N LEU A 15 -13.05 4.26 -23.11
CA LEU A 15 -12.80 3.29 -24.17
C LEU A 15 -13.02 1.91 -23.60
N PHE A 16 -14.18 1.29 -23.88
CA PHE A 16 -14.36 -0.14 -24.16
C PHE A 16 -15.82 -0.36 -24.57
N SER A 17 -16.09 -0.35 -25.87
CA SER A 17 -17.35 -0.80 -26.46
C SER A 17 -17.05 -1.89 -27.47
N ASN A 18 -17.24 -3.16 -27.09
CA ASN A 18 -17.30 -4.26 -28.06
C ASN A 18 -18.75 -4.64 -28.29
N HIS A 19 -19.26 -4.18 -29.42
CA HIS A 19 -20.45 -4.69 -30.09
C HIS A 19 -20.22 -6.15 -30.48
N PHE A 20 -21.09 -7.06 -30.03
CA PHE A 20 -21.26 -8.38 -30.65
C PHE A 20 -22.59 -8.37 -31.39
N ASN A 21 -22.53 -8.33 -32.73
CA ASN A 21 -23.65 -8.56 -33.62
C ASN A 21 -23.51 -9.97 -34.20
N GLY A 22 -24.48 -10.85 -33.94
CA GLY A 22 -24.49 -12.23 -34.43
C GLY A 22 -25.71 -12.46 -35.32
N GLY A 23 -25.48 -12.57 -36.63
CA GLY A 23 -26.51 -12.86 -37.63
C GLY A 23 -26.18 -14.10 -38.47
N HIS A 24 -27.17 -15.00 -38.54
CA HIS A 24 -27.55 -15.92 -39.61
C HIS A 24 -26.69 -17.12 -40.07
N LYS A 25 -27.39 -18.26 -40.13
CA LYS A 25 -27.07 -19.57 -40.73
C LYS A 25 -27.30 -19.57 -42.25
N GLY A 26 -26.55 -20.40 -42.99
CA GLY A 26 -27.05 -21.03 -44.22
C GLY A 26 -26.01 -21.41 -45.30
N GLY A 27 -25.61 -22.70 -45.34
CA GLY A 27 -25.52 -23.57 -46.55
C GLY A 27 -24.52 -23.32 -47.69
N GLY A 28 -23.78 -24.37 -48.08
CA GLY A 28 -23.28 -24.56 -49.46
C GLY A 28 -21.82 -25.04 -49.59
N ALA A 29 -21.63 -26.26 -50.09
CA ALA A 29 -20.36 -26.97 -50.26
C ALA A 29 -19.50 -26.49 -51.46
N LYS A 30 -18.16 -26.67 -51.36
CA LYS A 30 -17.25 -27.28 -52.37
C LYS A 30 -15.77 -27.21 -51.92
N ASN A 31 -15.05 -28.31 -52.12
CA ASN A 31 -13.65 -28.53 -51.77
C ASN A 31 -12.68 -27.82 -52.73
N HIS A 32 -11.67 -27.11 -52.19
CA HIS A 32 -10.33 -27.08 -52.79
C HIS A 32 -9.25 -26.79 -51.74
N LEU A 33 -8.12 -27.47 -51.92
CA LEU A 33 -6.93 -27.53 -51.07
C LEU A 33 -6.34 -26.14 -50.79
N SER A 34 -6.11 -25.79 -49.52
CA SER A 34 -5.14 -24.76 -49.13
C SER A 34 -4.67 -24.97 -47.69
N THR A 35 -3.36 -25.14 -47.58
CA THR A 35 -2.53 -25.29 -46.40
C THR A 35 -2.86 -24.27 -45.32
N SER A 36 -3.30 -24.71 -44.13
CA SER A 36 -3.30 -23.86 -42.94
C SER A 36 -2.66 -24.62 -41.78
N CYS A 37 -1.44 -24.19 -41.51
CA CYS A 37 -0.60 -24.47 -40.37
C CYS A 37 -1.39 -24.55 -39.05
N ARG A 38 -1.18 -25.66 -38.32
CA ARG A 38 -1.53 -25.76 -36.91
C ARG A 38 -0.61 -24.84 -36.11
N PHE A 39 -1.03 -23.60 -35.87
CA PHE A 39 -0.41 -22.78 -34.83
C PHE A 39 -0.87 -23.31 -33.48
N ARG A 40 -0.10 -24.26 -32.91
CA ARG A 40 0.00 -24.39 -31.45
C ARG A 40 0.64 -23.09 -30.98
N ALA A 41 -0.12 -22.20 -30.37
CA ALA A 41 0.46 -21.14 -29.57
C ALA A 41 1.10 -21.79 -28.34
N CYS A 42 2.37 -22.18 -28.47
CA CYS A 42 3.25 -22.33 -27.32
C CYS A 42 3.48 -20.90 -26.82
N SER A 43 2.65 -20.44 -25.90
CA SER A 43 2.94 -19.20 -25.19
C SER A 43 4.10 -19.50 -24.24
N ASP A 44 5.31 -19.51 -24.79
CA ASP A 44 6.53 -19.37 -24.02
C ASP A 44 6.52 -17.93 -23.50
N VAL A 45 5.76 -17.72 -22.43
CA VAL A 45 5.79 -16.50 -21.64
C VAL A 45 7.22 -16.38 -21.14
N PRO A 46 7.94 -15.28 -21.42
CA PRO A 46 9.29 -15.08 -20.92
C PRO A 46 9.32 -15.25 -19.40
N ASP A 47 10.26 -16.05 -18.90
CA ASP A 47 10.45 -16.47 -17.51
C ASP A 47 10.85 -15.31 -16.56
N PHE A 48 10.54 -14.07 -16.95
CA PHE A 48 10.82 -12.83 -16.23
C PHE A 48 9.82 -12.56 -15.10
N LEU A 49 8.77 -13.37 -15.01
CA LEU A 49 7.85 -13.42 -13.89
C LEU A 49 7.94 -14.82 -13.29
N SER A 50 8.89 -15.04 -12.38
CA SER A 50 8.93 -16.28 -11.61
C SER A 50 7.53 -16.62 -11.13
N ALA A 51 7.10 -17.88 -11.24
CA ALA A 51 5.79 -18.33 -10.75
C ALA A 51 5.55 -17.90 -9.28
N ASP A 52 6.62 -17.79 -8.50
CA ASP A 52 6.66 -17.27 -7.14
C ASP A 52 6.17 -15.81 -7.00
N TRP A 53 6.35 -14.96 -8.01
CA TRP A 53 5.85 -13.58 -8.04
C TRP A 53 4.32 -13.52 -8.13
N LEU A 54 3.72 -14.44 -8.89
CA LEU A 54 2.26 -14.52 -9.01
C LEU A 54 1.64 -15.11 -7.74
N GLU A 55 2.30 -16.11 -7.13
CA GLU A 55 1.87 -16.75 -5.89
C GLU A 55 1.95 -15.82 -4.67
N SER A 56 3.02 -15.02 -4.58
CA SER A 56 3.15 -14.00 -3.52
C SER A 56 2.04 -12.94 -3.60
N ARG A 57 1.58 -12.57 -4.80
CA ARG A 57 0.45 -11.64 -4.98
C ARG A 57 -0.93 -12.25 -4.72
N ARG A 58 -1.07 -13.59 -4.74
CA ARG A 58 -2.35 -14.29 -4.54
C ARG A 58 -2.91 -14.12 -3.12
N LYS A 59 -2.06 -13.90 -2.12
CA LYS A 59 -2.50 -13.51 -0.78
C LYS A 59 -2.21 -12.03 -0.60
N ARG A 60 -3.25 -11.20 -0.79
CA ARG A 60 -3.20 -9.77 -0.43
C ARG A 60 -2.69 -9.67 1.02
N PRO A 61 -1.76 -8.74 1.33
CA PRO A 61 -1.25 -8.62 2.70
C PRO A 61 -2.38 -8.40 3.70
N PHE A 62 -2.11 -8.46 4.99
CA PHE A 62 -3.07 -7.93 5.93
C PHE A 62 -3.27 -6.42 5.68
N GLY A 63 -4.46 -5.89 5.94
CA GLY A 63 -4.80 -4.51 5.64
C GLY A 63 -5.94 -4.00 6.50
N PRO A 64 -6.25 -2.70 6.41
CA PRO A 64 -7.26 -2.05 7.24
C PRO A 64 -8.65 -2.66 7.00
N ARG A 65 -9.47 -2.68 8.05
CA ARG A 65 -10.84 -3.21 8.07
C ARG A 65 -11.77 -2.24 8.78
N LEU A 66 -13.03 -2.19 8.35
CA LEU A 66 -14.06 -1.31 8.92
C LEU A 66 -14.33 -1.54 10.40
N ASN A 67 -14.15 -2.77 10.87
CA ASN A 67 -14.45 -3.15 12.25
C ASN A 67 -13.27 -2.96 13.20
N PHE A 68 -12.15 -2.40 12.75
CA PHE A 68 -11.02 -2.10 13.62
C PHE A 68 -11.23 -0.77 14.32
N SER A 69 -10.92 -0.74 15.61
CA SER A 69 -10.59 0.49 16.32
C SER A 69 -9.20 1.00 15.91
N ALA A 70 -8.91 2.26 16.23
CA ALA A 70 -7.58 2.85 16.00
C ALA A 70 -6.47 2.04 16.70
N GLU A 71 -6.72 1.56 17.92
CA GLU A 71 -5.77 0.78 18.71
C GLU A 71 -5.53 -0.61 18.11
N GLU A 72 -6.58 -1.30 17.68
CA GLU A 72 -6.45 -2.61 17.01
C GLU A 72 -5.71 -2.49 15.67
N ALA A 73 -5.94 -1.42 14.92
CA ALA A 73 -5.22 -1.15 13.67
C ALA A 73 -3.72 -0.96 13.91
N ILE A 74 -3.33 -0.27 14.99
CA ILE A 74 -1.92 -0.13 15.39
C ILE A 74 -1.35 -1.47 15.86
N GLN A 75 -2.09 -2.20 16.69
CA GLN A 75 -1.68 -3.50 17.21
C GLN A 75 -1.37 -4.49 16.08
N HIS A 76 -2.24 -4.59 15.08
CA HIS A 76 -2.00 -5.45 13.92
C HIS A 76 -0.81 -5.02 13.07
N GLN A 77 -0.59 -3.72 12.91
CA GLN A 77 0.58 -3.19 12.24
C GLN A 77 1.88 -3.58 12.98
N LEU A 78 1.89 -3.45 14.30
CA LEU A 78 3.04 -3.85 15.13
C LEU A 78 3.25 -5.37 15.12
N ASP A 79 2.20 -6.16 15.18
CA ASP A 79 2.32 -7.62 15.05
C ASP A 79 2.90 -8.03 13.70
N ALA A 80 2.51 -7.36 12.62
CA ALA A 80 3.10 -7.59 11.31
C ALA A 80 4.59 -7.21 11.27
N LEU A 81 4.99 -6.11 11.90
CA LEU A 81 6.39 -5.69 12.01
C LEU A 81 7.24 -6.60 12.90
N LYS A 82 6.65 -7.16 13.97
CA LYS A 82 7.28 -8.16 14.84
C LYS A 82 7.67 -9.42 14.05
N TYR A 83 6.83 -9.83 13.10
CA TYR A 83 7.05 -10.98 12.23
C TYR A 83 7.29 -10.54 10.77
N ASN A 84 8.13 -9.52 10.58
CA ASN A 84 8.28 -8.81 9.30
C ASN A 84 8.48 -9.71 8.08
N ASP A 85 9.26 -10.79 8.22
CA ASP A 85 9.63 -11.64 7.08
C ASP A 85 8.75 -12.89 6.92
N GLN A 86 7.57 -12.91 7.54
CA GLN A 86 6.61 -14.01 7.43
C GLN A 86 5.27 -13.52 6.87
N PRO A 87 4.71 -14.15 5.83
CA PRO A 87 5.19 -15.37 5.14
C PRO A 87 6.28 -15.14 4.08
N ARG A 88 6.64 -13.89 3.80
CA ARG A 88 7.68 -13.50 2.84
C ARG A 88 8.47 -12.32 3.39
N GLN A 89 9.64 -12.06 2.82
CA GLN A 89 10.48 -10.92 3.19
C GLN A 89 9.70 -9.60 3.13
N ASP A 90 9.90 -8.74 4.13
CA ASP A 90 9.28 -7.41 4.22
C ASP A 90 7.74 -7.39 4.22
N TYR A 91 7.09 -8.51 4.55
CA TYR A 91 5.64 -8.59 4.69
C TYR A 91 5.08 -7.59 5.73
N GLY A 92 5.78 -7.40 6.85
CA GLY A 92 5.39 -6.40 7.86
C GLY A 92 5.33 -4.99 7.28
N VAL A 93 6.35 -4.63 6.49
CA VAL A 93 6.39 -3.35 5.76
C VAL A 93 5.29 -3.25 4.71
N GLU A 94 4.95 -4.33 4.01
CA GLU A 94 3.79 -4.34 3.10
C GLU A 94 2.47 -4.06 3.83
N VAL A 95 2.29 -4.62 5.03
CA VAL A 95 1.13 -4.30 5.87
C VAL A 95 1.13 -2.82 6.22
N MET A 96 2.25 -2.27 6.69
CA MET A 96 2.38 -0.84 6.98
C MET A 96 2.00 0.03 5.79
N TYR A 97 2.50 -0.30 4.60
CA TYR A 97 2.20 0.42 3.37
C TYR A 97 0.70 0.38 3.03
N ARG A 98 0.01 -0.72 3.31
CA ARG A 98 -1.45 -0.84 3.10
C ARG A 98 -2.30 -0.09 4.10
N PHE A 99 -1.81 0.10 5.32
CA PHE A 99 -2.45 0.97 6.30
C PHE A 99 -2.14 2.44 6.07
N ALA A 100 -1.14 2.76 5.25
CA ALA A 100 -0.72 4.13 5.03
C ALA A 100 -1.82 4.94 4.35
N GLY A 101 -2.25 6.01 5.03
CA GLY A 101 -3.32 6.88 4.59
C GLY A 101 -2.87 8.02 3.69
N PHE A 102 -1.76 7.92 2.96
CA PHE A 102 -1.30 8.95 2.04
C PHE A 102 -1.74 8.67 0.59
N ASP A 103 -1.73 9.70 -0.26
CA ASP A 103 -1.94 9.55 -1.71
C ASP A 103 -0.62 9.10 -2.37
N PRO A 104 -0.57 7.94 -3.05
CA PRO A 104 0.63 7.47 -3.75
C PRO A 104 1.17 8.42 -4.82
N PHE A 105 0.36 9.36 -5.34
CA PHE A 105 0.79 10.31 -6.37
C PHE A 105 1.31 11.63 -5.77
N GLU A 106 1.23 11.80 -4.45
CA GLU A 106 1.67 13.00 -3.74
C GLU A 106 2.83 12.72 -2.79
N ARG A 107 3.59 13.78 -2.45
CA ARG A 107 4.62 13.68 -1.41
C ARG A 107 3.96 13.66 -0.04
N SER A 108 4.37 12.73 0.80
CA SER A 108 3.78 12.50 2.12
C SER A 108 4.75 12.84 3.25
N THR A 109 4.20 13.34 4.36
CA THR A 109 4.88 13.58 5.64
C THR A 109 4.75 12.39 6.60
N TYR A 110 4.44 11.20 6.08
CA TYR A 110 4.21 9.99 6.89
C TYR A 110 5.34 9.71 7.89
N PHE A 111 6.60 9.93 7.49
CA PHE A 111 7.78 9.77 8.35
C PHE A 111 8.35 11.10 8.86
N GLY A 112 7.59 12.20 8.79
CA GLY A 112 8.02 13.55 9.19
C GLY A 112 8.30 14.45 7.98
N PRO A 113 9.51 14.41 7.38
CA PRO A 113 9.80 15.14 6.15
C PRO A 113 8.96 14.66 4.96
N PHE A 114 8.90 15.49 3.91
CA PHE A 114 8.22 15.14 2.66
C PHE A 114 9.02 14.10 1.87
N PHE A 115 8.47 12.90 1.74
CA PHE A 115 9.02 11.84 0.91
C PHE A 115 8.06 11.47 -0.22
N ASP A 116 8.62 11.05 -1.35
CA ASP A 116 7.86 10.32 -2.36
C ASP A 116 7.76 8.86 -1.89
N LEU A 117 6.59 8.51 -1.36
CA LEU A 117 6.30 7.20 -0.79
C LEU A 117 5.37 6.39 -1.70
N GLY A 118 5.01 6.89 -2.88
CA GLY A 118 4.13 6.21 -3.81
C GLY A 118 4.68 4.87 -4.28
N GLN A 119 6.00 4.77 -4.38
CA GLN A 119 6.70 3.52 -4.70
C GLN A 119 6.98 2.73 -3.42
N PHE A 120 6.54 1.48 -3.39
CA PHE A 120 6.74 0.58 -2.25
C PHE A 120 8.22 0.47 -1.86
N GLU A 121 9.14 0.43 -2.81
CA GLU A 121 10.57 0.34 -2.56
C GLU A 121 11.11 1.56 -1.79
N ARG A 122 10.58 2.76 -2.03
CA ARG A 122 10.98 3.98 -1.30
C ARG A 122 10.49 3.91 0.15
N PHE A 123 9.24 3.50 0.34
CA PHE A 123 8.67 3.27 1.66
C PHE A 123 9.45 2.20 2.44
N ARG A 124 9.77 1.08 1.79
CA ARG A 124 10.54 -0.03 2.35
C ARG A 124 11.95 0.36 2.76
N ARG A 125 12.64 1.17 1.95
CA ARG A 125 14.00 1.67 2.29
C ARG A 125 14.04 2.42 3.61
N ILE A 126 12.99 3.18 3.95
CA ILE A 126 12.94 3.95 5.20
C ILE A 126 12.90 3.01 6.42
N PHE A 127 12.11 1.93 6.36
CA PHE A 127 12.05 0.93 7.43
C PHE A 127 13.40 0.22 7.66
N HIS A 128 14.18 0.02 6.60
CA HIS A 128 15.53 -0.56 6.71
C HIS A 128 16.61 0.46 7.10
N HIS A 129 16.29 1.76 7.12
CA HIS A 129 17.20 2.81 7.58
C HIS A 129 17.22 2.89 9.11
N SER A 130 18.33 3.39 9.68
CA SER A 130 18.68 3.26 11.10
C SER A 130 17.55 3.62 12.08
N THR A 131 16.84 4.73 11.85
CA THR A 131 15.80 5.23 12.76
C THR A 131 14.61 4.28 12.92
N TYR A 132 14.21 3.59 11.85
CA TYR A 132 12.98 2.76 11.85
C TYR A 132 13.26 1.26 11.89
N ARG A 133 14.52 0.84 11.69
CA ARG A 133 14.91 -0.58 11.72
C ARG A 133 14.51 -1.28 13.02
N VAL A 134 14.50 -0.56 14.14
CA VAL A 134 14.13 -1.07 15.48
C VAL A 134 12.73 -1.70 15.49
N LEU A 135 11.83 -1.25 14.60
CA LEU A 135 10.48 -1.80 14.46
C LEU A 135 10.48 -3.21 13.85
N LEU A 136 11.45 -3.53 13.01
CA LEU A 136 11.52 -4.78 12.27
C LEU A 136 12.04 -5.90 13.18
N GLY A 137 11.21 -6.93 13.38
CA GLY A 137 11.59 -8.06 14.23
C GLY A 137 11.77 -7.69 15.71
N HIS A 138 11.06 -6.65 16.18
CA HIS A 138 11.13 -6.22 17.58
C HIS A 138 10.72 -7.34 18.54
N LYS A 139 11.38 -7.41 19.70
CA LYS A 139 11.12 -8.44 20.71
C LYS A 139 9.86 -8.10 21.51
N ASP A 140 9.79 -6.85 21.96
CA ASP A 140 8.73 -6.38 22.83
C ASP A 140 8.31 -4.95 22.51
N ARG A 141 7.14 -4.58 23.01
CA ARG A 141 6.57 -3.25 22.84
C ARG A 141 5.69 -2.89 24.04
N LYS A 142 5.67 -1.60 24.37
CA LYS A 142 4.86 -1.07 25.46
C LYS A 142 4.17 0.21 25.03
N ILE A 143 2.86 0.27 25.21
CA ILE A 143 2.08 1.50 25.02
C ILE A 143 2.47 2.46 26.15
N LEU A 144 2.99 3.63 25.77
CA LEU A 144 3.32 4.70 26.71
C LEU A 144 2.15 5.65 26.93
N SER A 145 1.42 5.98 25.86
CA SER A 145 0.25 6.86 25.93
C SER A 145 -0.69 6.66 24.75
N SER A 146 -1.99 6.77 24.98
CA SER A 146 -3.06 6.86 23.97
C SER A 146 -3.76 8.20 24.10
N LEU A 147 -4.04 8.90 22.98
CA LEU A 147 -4.68 10.21 22.96
C LEU A 147 -5.64 10.36 21.78
N TRP A 148 -6.90 10.65 22.06
CA TRP A 148 -7.85 11.12 21.05
C TRP A 148 -7.65 12.62 20.83
N VAL A 149 -7.17 13.00 19.65
CA VAL A 149 -6.98 14.41 19.27
C VAL A 149 -8.33 15.01 18.84
N LYS A 150 -9.10 14.21 18.09
CA LYS A 150 -10.48 14.48 17.64
C LYS A 150 -11.21 13.14 17.50
N GLU A 151 -12.49 13.15 17.20
CA GLU A 151 -13.30 11.94 16.96
C GLU A 151 -12.71 11.03 15.86
N ASP A 152 -12.14 11.65 14.82
CA ASP A 152 -11.58 10.98 13.65
C ASP A 152 -10.04 10.87 13.71
N ARG A 153 -9.38 11.29 14.80
CA ARG A 153 -7.92 11.31 14.90
C ARG A 153 -7.42 10.84 16.26
N PHE A 154 -6.59 9.81 16.22
CA PHE A 154 -6.04 9.14 17.38
C PHE A 154 -4.52 9.11 17.31
N LYS A 155 -3.85 9.30 18.45
CA LYS A 155 -2.40 9.21 18.58
C LYS A 155 -2.02 8.18 19.63
N GLN A 156 -0.97 7.41 19.37
CA GLN A 156 -0.42 6.48 20.33
C GLN A 156 1.09 6.53 20.32
N ARG A 157 1.70 6.68 21.51
CA ARG A 157 3.16 6.59 21.70
C ARG A 157 3.49 5.21 22.23
N ILE A 158 4.50 4.59 21.63
CA ILE A 158 4.83 3.19 21.84
C ILE A 158 6.34 3.08 21.93
N TRP A 159 6.80 2.52 23.04
CA TRP A 159 8.17 2.09 23.20
C TRP A 159 8.34 0.73 22.56
N ILE A 160 9.44 0.54 21.82
CA ILE A 160 9.76 -0.65 21.05
C ILE A 160 11.16 -1.10 21.44
N GLN A 161 11.29 -2.39 21.75
CA GLN A 161 12.57 -3.05 21.96
C GLN A 161 12.94 -3.86 20.72
N GLY A 162 14.00 -3.45 20.05
CA GLY A 162 14.55 -4.08 18.86
C GLY A 162 15.11 -5.48 19.10
N SER A 163 15.66 -6.06 18.03
CA SER A 163 16.26 -7.39 18.07
C SER A 163 17.68 -7.38 18.64
N ARG A 164 18.41 -6.27 18.48
CA ARG A 164 19.78 -6.08 18.99
C ARG A 164 19.76 -5.68 20.48
N PRO A 165 20.83 -5.97 21.24
CA PRO A 165 20.96 -5.44 22.60
C PRO A 165 20.96 -3.91 22.57
N ASP A 166 20.32 -3.29 23.58
CA ASP A 166 20.22 -1.85 23.80
C ASP A 166 19.60 -1.04 22.63
N GLU A 167 18.92 -1.73 21.70
CA GLU A 167 18.19 -1.09 20.60
C GLU A 167 16.76 -0.82 21.05
N GLU A 168 16.50 0.35 21.60
CA GLU A 168 15.20 0.74 22.13
C GLU A 168 14.81 2.12 21.63
N GLU A 169 13.58 2.26 21.12
CA GLU A 169 13.12 3.51 20.53
C GLU A 169 11.64 3.75 20.83
N VAL A 170 11.24 5.03 20.82
CA VAL A 170 9.84 5.42 20.99
C VAL A 170 9.30 5.99 19.67
N PHE A 171 8.13 5.51 19.28
CA PHE A 171 7.42 5.96 18.09
C PHE A 171 6.04 6.47 18.42
N GLN A 172 5.60 7.51 17.70
CA GLN A 172 4.25 8.02 17.73
C GLN A 172 3.52 7.65 16.43
N PHE A 173 2.47 6.85 16.57
CA PHE A 173 1.49 6.62 15.53
C PHE A 173 0.46 7.73 15.56
N THR A 174 0.15 8.31 14.41
CA THR A 174 -1.05 9.14 14.21
C THR A 174 -1.98 8.40 13.26
N MET A 175 -3.16 8.07 13.75
CA MET A 175 -4.22 7.39 13.02
C MET A 175 -5.32 8.39 12.66
N VAL A 176 -5.88 8.22 11.47
CA VAL A 176 -7.02 9.00 10.98
C VAL A 176 -8.12 8.06 10.49
N GLN A 177 -9.35 8.32 10.90
CA GLN A 177 -10.52 7.66 10.32
C GLN A 177 -10.92 8.42 9.05
N ARG A 178 -10.94 7.72 7.92
CA ARG A 178 -11.31 8.34 6.66
C ARG A 178 -12.82 8.58 6.60
N VAL A 179 -13.21 9.74 6.08
CA VAL A 179 -14.60 10.13 5.84
C VAL A 179 -14.81 10.27 4.33
N GLY A 180 -15.76 9.50 3.80
CA GLY A 180 -16.10 9.47 2.39
C GLY A 180 -15.16 8.63 1.50
N GLY A 181 -15.63 8.36 0.28
CA GLY A 181 -14.90 7.54 -0.70
C GLY A 181 -14.93 6.04 -0.39
N SER A 182 -14.04 5.28 -1.02
CA SER A 182 -13.96 3.82 -0.87
C SER A 182 -13.37 3.36 0.48
N TRP A 183 -12.78 4.28 1.24
CA TRP A 183 -12.15 4.03 2.54
C TRP A 183 -12.95 4.64 3.70
N ASP A 184 -14.20 5.03 3.47
CA ASP A 184 -15.05 5.62 4.50
C ASP A 184 -15.18 4.71 5.74
N GLY A 185 -14.94 5.26 6.93
CA GLY A 185 -14.95 4.56 8.21
C GLY A 185 -13.69 3.77 8.55
N TYR A 186 -12.72 3.60 7.65
CA TYR A 186 -11.49 2.87 7.93
C TYR A 186 -10.49 3.72 8.70
N TRP A 187 -9.81 3.10 9.67
CA TRP A 187 -8.64 3.68 10.33
C TRP A 187 -7.37 3.42 9.51
N LEU A 188 -6.71 4.51 9.11
CA LEU A 188 -5.45 4.51 8.38
C LEU A 188 -4.38 5.24 9.18
N THR A 189 -3.11 4.92 8.91
CA THR A 189 -1.97 5.57 9.53
C THR A 189 -1.65 6.84 8.73
N GLU A 190 -1.84 8.00 9.34
CA GLU A 190 -1.47 9.31 8.79
C GLU A 190 0.05 9.49 8.89
N SER A 191 0.64 9.16 10.04
CA SER A 191 2.08 9.25 10.25
C SER A 191 2.60 8.26 11.28
N LEU A 192 3.87 7.88 11.11
CA LEU A 192 4.68 7.12 12.03
C LEU A 192 5.97 7.90 12.26
N LEU A 193 6.07 8.54 13.42
CA LEU A 193 7.18 9.43 13.74
C LEU A 193 8.03 8.83 14.86
N HIS A 194 9.34 8.95 14.74
CA HIS A 194 10.24 8.77 15.87
C HIS A 194 10.05 9.93 16.87
N ASP A 195 10.01 9.63 18.16
CA ASP A 195 9.69 10.59 19.22
C ASP A 195 10.89 11.47 19.62
N GLY A 196 12.11 11.11 19.21
CA GLY A 196 13.30 11.92 19.35
C GLY A 196 13.55 12.86 18.15
N ASP A 197 14.57 13.72 18.26
CA ASP A 197 15.02 14.69 17.23
C ASP A 197 15.75 13.98 16.05
N GLY A 198 15.18 12.87 15.55
CA GLY A 198 15.82 11.89 14.67
C GLY A 198 16.04 12.31 13.21
N PHE A 199 15.71 13.56 12.84
CA PHE A 199 15.89 14.09 11.48
C PHE A 199 16.97 15.18 11.37
N SER A 200 17.96 15.18 12.26
CA SER A 200 19.16 16.03 12.12
C SER A 200 20.17 15.52 11.08
N GLY A 201 19.98 14.32 10.51
CA GLY A 201 20.82 13.76 9.44
C GLY A 201 20.08 13.71 8.11
N GLY A 202 20.39 14.61 7.19
CA GLY A 202 19.81 14.64 5.86
C GLY A 202 20.00 13.31 5.12
N VAL A 203 18.90 12.70 4.69
CA VAL A 203 18.93 11.61 3.71
C VAL A 203 19.26 12.24 2.36
N ALA A 204 20.52 12.11 1.93
CA ALA A 204 20.91 12.47 0.57
C ALA A 204 20.24 11.49 -0.41
N TYR A 205 19.51 12.05 -1.37
CA TYR A 205 18.84 11.34 -2.46
C TYR A 205 19.83 10.79 -3.48
#